data_AF-A0A485LII8-F1
#
_entry.id   AF-A0A485LII8-F1
#
_cell.length_a   1.000
_cell.length_b   1.000
_cell.length_c   1.000
_cell.angle_alpha   90.00
_cell.angle_beta   90.00
_cell.angle_gamma   90.00
#
_symmetry.space_group_name_H-M   'P 1'
#
loop_
_entity.id
_entity.type
_entity.pdbx_description
1 polymer ?
#
loop_
_entity_poly.entity_id
_entity_poly.type
_entity_poly.pdbx_seq_one_letter_code
_entity_poly.pdbx_strand_id
1 'polypeptide(L)'
;MGDQLRSIHCNLDFLSLESIASGCVLDSTDNTIFVQADSAVVQLVLPFLKTLLLIVECVDFLADEGAANDLPLLPATLPSFDSLEKVIQALESIHNPVSSLSMELVALAGRLADGSNVDIPHLRQDFIQSIQEFTQSSATTTLIHDLFDAIAAEKNLQPPRLLFGFRKVAIDGTTWVCQTHSSSPTGSCNSNLLPLPGIWLLDAAIAHVPNGWQKSPQVLMDVVFQLRFQCEKHDQGSCKYAAKSFAILGGSSLMCTILPILRACALLLKGLTLASFYDLEMGNGFQFDFQNALRHVNFVEALDVLHKTTGPRLAFEPTLVALVDRLENEELVDNQAQNAMKVMRQMFLDLRASVTLADAISQIGLDATKSQLNDLQQLEHTSGKESALWVCNFHAMEVAP
;
A
#
# COMPACT_ATOMS: atom_id res chain seq x y z
N MET A 1 25.83 -35.77 4.50
CA MET A 1 25.13 -34.63 5.13
C MET A 1 23.96 -34.16 4.29
N GLY A 2 24.09 -34.01 2.96
CA GLY A 2 22.98 -33.62 2.07
C GLY A 2 21.66 -34.38 2.26
N ASP A 3 21.69 -35.71 2.39
CA ASP A 3 20.46 -36.52 2.55
C ASP A 3 19.67 -36.22 3.83
N GLN A 4 20.32 -35.73 4.89
CA GLN A 4 19.62 -35.30 6.12
C GLN A 4 19.03 -33.90 5.98
N LEU A 5 19.60 -33.06 5.10
CA LEU A 5 19.08 -31.72 4.82
C LEU A 5 17.80 -31.79 3.98
N ARG A 6 17.71 -32.76 3.04
CA ARG A 6 16.55 -32.93 2.14
C ARG A 6 15.20 -32.96 2.87
N SER A 7 15.14 -33.60 4.03
CA SER A 7 13.91 -33.77 4.81
C SER A 7 13.57 -32.62 5.75
N ILE A 8 14.42 -31.58 5.82
CA ILE A 8 14.18 -30.40 6.66
C ILE A 8 13.08 -29.55 6.04
N HIS A 9 12.18 -29.03 6.88
CA HIS A 9 11.21 -28.04 6.46
C HIS A 9 11.84 -26.65 6.57
N CYS A 10 11.79 -25.89 5.49
CA CYS A 10 12.25 -24.52 5.38
C CYS A 10 11.06 -23.56 5.45
N ASN A 11 11.26 -22.43 6.12
CA ASN A 11 10.31 -21.33 6.13
C ASN A 11 10.69 -20.34 5.03
N LEU A 12 9.73 -19.98 4.20
CA LEU A 12 9.86 -18.96 3.19
C LEU A 12 9.14 -17.69 3.62
N ASP A 13 9.92 -16.62 3.75
CA ASP A 13 9.46 -15.29 4.14
C ASP A 13 10.04 -14.24 3.17
N PHE A 14 9.36 -13.09 3.05
CA PHE A 14 9.79 -11.96 2.23
C PHE A 14 10.42 -10.87 3.09
N LEU A 15 11.52 -10.30 2.59
CA LEU A 15 12.08 -9.07 3.13
C LEU A 15 11.33 -7.87 2.51
N SER A 16 10.76 -7.03 3.35
CA SER A 16 10.11 -5.79 2.92
C SER A 16 11.17 -4.72 2.67
N LEU A 17 11.13 -4.11 1.48
CA LEU A 17 11.89 -2.89 1.18
C LEU A 17 11.14 -1.68 1.76
N GLU A 18 11.82 -0.82 2.52
CA GLU A 18 11.18 0.35 3.18
C GLU A 18 10.68 1.42 2.18
N SER A 19 10.90 1.23 0.89
CA SER A 19 10.59 2.21 -0.14
C SER A 19 10.26 1.55 -1.48
N ILE A 20 9.00 1.15 -1.66
CA ILE A 20 8.34 1.37 -2.94
C ILE A 20 6.95 1.90 -2.64
N ALA A 21 6.69 3.14 -3.06
CA ALA A 21 5.42 3.86 -2.97
C ALA A 21 4.31 3.23 -3.84
N SER A 22 4.14 1.91 -3.81
CA SER A 22 3.24 1.17 -4.70
C SER A 22 1.88 0.83 -4.09
N GLY A 23 1.61 1.25 -2.84
CA GLY A 23 0.35 0.98 -2.15
C GLY A 23 -0.06 -0.49 -2.08
N CYS A 24 0.93 -1.37 -2.18
CA CYS A 24 0.77 -2.81 -2.09
C CYS A 24 1.07 -3.25 -0.66
N VAL A 25 0.04 -3.59 0.11
CA VAL A 25 0.20 -4.16 1.44
C VAL A 25 0.49 -5.65 1.31
N LEU A 26 1.66 -6.08 1.80
CA LEU A 26 1.94 -7.50 2.05
C LEU A 26 1.19 -7.90 3.33
N ASP A 27 0.34 -8.93 3.26
CA ASP A 27 -0.31 -9.47 4.44
C ASP A 27 0.71 -10.30 5.23
N SER A 28 1.27 -9.69 6.27
CA SER A 28 2.30 -10.26 7.14
C SER A 28 1.74 -11.17 8.23
N THR A 29 0.41 -11.33 8.34
CA THR A 29 -0.19 -11.92 9.55
C THR A 29 -0.39 -13.43 9.53
N ASP A 30 -0.30 -14.13 8.39
CA ASP A 30 -0.53 -15.59 8.36
C ASP A 30 0.14 -16.39 7.21
N ASN A 31 1.18 -15.87 6.55
CA ASN A 31 1.66 -16.42 5.27
C ASN A 31 3.06 -17.08 5.25
N THR A 32 3.67 -17.45 6.38
CA THR A 32 4.94 -18.21 6.31
C THR A 32 4.71 -19.56 5.61
N ILE A 33 5.36 -19.75 4.46
CA ILE A 33 5.21 -20.96 3.66
C ILE A 33 6.27 -21.97 4.08
N PHE A 34 5.80 -23.12 4.58
CA PHE A 34 6.67 -24.26 4.89
C PHE A 34 6.90 -25.11 3.64
N VAL A 35 8.13 -25.27 3.16
CA VAL A 35 8.47 -26.18 2.05
C VAL A 35 9.54 -27.16 2.46
N GLN A 36 9.64 -28.31 1.79
CA GLN A 36 10.77 -29.21 2.02
C GLN A 36 12.04 -28.66 1.36
N ALA A 37 13.19 -28.88 2.01
CA ALA A 37 14.46 -28.35 1.54
C ALA A 37 14.82 -28.85 0.14
N ASP A 38 14.42 -30.06 -0.26
CA ASP A 38 14.65 -30.62 -1.60
C ASP A 38 13.54 -30.32 -2.63
N SER A 39 12.58 -29.46 -2.27
CA SER A 39 11.49 -29.07 -3.17
C SER A 39 11.97 -28.24 -4.36
N ALA A 40 11.18 -28.26 -5.43
CA ALA A 40 11.36 -27.38 -6.59
C ALA A 40 11.22 -25.90 -6.20
N VAL A 41 10.42 -25.58 -5.18
CA VAL A 41 10.30 -24.23 -4.64
C VAL A 41 11.66 -23.73 -4.13
N VAL A 42 12.38 -24.53 -3.36
CA VAL A 42 13.69 -24.13 -2.83
C VAL A 42 14.72 -23.95 -3.95
N GLN A 43 14.69 -24.79 -4.99
CA GLN A 43 15.53 -24.61 -6.18
C GLN A 43 15.29 -23.26 -6.88
N LEU A 44 14.04 -22.78 -6.91
CA LEU A 44 13.67 -21.48 -7.49
C LEU A 44 14.02 -20.29 -6.58
N VAL A 45 14.17 -20.52 -5.27
CA VAL A 45 14.56 -19.50 -4.28
C VAL A 45 16.07 -19.24 -4.28
N LEU A 46 16.89 -20.25 -4.60
CA LEU A 46 18.36 -20.16 -4.58
C LEU A 46 18.96 -18.95 -5.32
N PRO A 47 18.52 -18.58 -6.54
CA PRO A 47 19.04 -17.39 -7.22
C PRO A 47 18.77 -16.08 -6.45
N PHE A 48 17.64 -16.00 -5.75
CA PHE A 48 17.31 -14.86 -4.88
C PHE A 48 18.19 -14.83 -3.64
N LEU A 49 18.45 -15.97 -2.99
CA LEU A 49 19.36 -16.02 -1.84
C LEU A 49 20.78 -15.60 -2.22
N LYS A 50 21.28 -16.03 -3.39
CA LYS A 50 22.58 -15.58 -3.91
C LYS A 50 22.61 -14.08 -4.16
N THR A 51 21.53 -13.53 -4.70
CA THR A 51 21.41 -12.08 -4.89
C THR A 51 21.37 -11.35 -3.54
N LEU A 52 20.64 -11.89 -2.56
CA LEU A 52 20.60 -11.36 -1.20
C LEU A 52 21.98 -11.41 -0.52
N LEU A 53 22.79 -12.44 -0.77
CA LEU A 53 24.16 -12.51 -0.23
C LEU A 53 25.02 -11.34 -0.74
N LEU A 54 24.95 -11.04 -2.03
CA LEU A 54 25.65 -9.89 -2.63
C LEU A 54 25.14 -8.56 -2.07
N ILE A 55 23.83 -8.47 -1.81
CA ILE A 55 23.22 -7.29 -1.17
C ILE A 55 23.77 -7.10 0.23
N VAL A 56 23.78 -8.16 1.06
CA VAL A 56 24.32 -8.12 2.42
C VAL A 56 25.78 -7.69 2.42
N GLU A 57 26.61 -8.26 1.53
CA GLU A 57 28.02 -7.89 1.38
C GLU A 57 28.20 -6.39 1.06
N CYS A 58 27.43 -5.88 0.10
CA CYS A 58 27.49 -4.46 -0.27
C CYS A 58 27.00 -3.55 0.87
N VAL A 59 25.94 -3.94 1.58
CA VAL A 59 25.38 -3.17 2.70
C VAL A 59 26.34 -3.14 3.89
N ASP A 60 26.93 -4.29 4.24
CA ASP A 60 27.90 -4.39 5.33
C ASP A 60 29.12 -3.51 5.04
N PHE A 61 29.65 -3.57 3.82
CA PHE A 61 30.74 -2.70 3.39
C PHE A 61 30.37 -1.20 3.47
N LEU A 62 29.20 -0.81 2.93
CA LEU A 62 28.74 0.58 3.01
C LEU A 62 28.48 1.02 4.45
N ALA A 63 28.10 0.12 5.35
CA ALA A 63 27.90 0.42 6.76
C ALA A 63 29.23 0.67 7.47
N ASP A 64 30.24 -0.16 7.21
CA ASP A 64 31.60 0.02 7.75
C ASP A 64 32.22 1.35 7.31
N GLU A 65 31.91 1.80 6.08
CA GLU A 65 32.34 3.09 5.52
C GLU A 65 31.44 4.27 5.92
N GLY A 66 30.42 4.06 6.76
CA GLY A 66 29.51 5.11 7.24
C GLY A 66 28.54 5.66 6.18
N ALA A 67 28.32 4.94 5.09
CA ALA A 67 27.50 5.31 3.93
C ALA A 67 26.19 4.50 3.80
N ALA A 68 25.81 3.72 4.80
CA ALA A 68 24.58 2.92 4.80
C ALA A 68 23.28 3.71 5.11
N ASN A 69 23.37 5.01 5.38
CA ASN A 69 22.19 5.84 5.63
C ASN A 69 21.31 5.95 4.37
N ASP A 70 19.99 5.91 4.57
CA ASP A 70 18.96 6.00 3.53
C ASP A 70 19.09 4.96 2.40
N LEU A 71 19.70 3.80 2.68
CA LEU A 71 19.64 2.67 1.76
C LEU A 71 18.20 2.11 1.70
N PRO A 72 17.79 1.53 0.55
CA PRO A 72 16.44 0.98 0.38
C PRO A 72 16.12 -0.22 1.32
N LEU A 73 17.13 -0.71 2.04
CA LEU A 73 17.08 -1.82 2.98
C LEU A 73 17.68 -1.38 4.31
N LEU A 74 17.02 -1.69 5.43
CA LEU A 74 17.59 -1.48 6.76
C LEU A 74 18.58 -2.59 7.11
N PRO A 75 19.83 -2.29 7.49
CA PRO A 75 20.82 -3.28 7.90
C PRO A 75 20.32 -4.23 9.00
N ALA A 76 19.50 -3.72 9.93
CA ALA A 76 18.95 -4.50 11.04
C ALA A 76 17.96 -5.61 10.62
N THR A 77 17.46 -5.58 9.38
CA THR A 77 16.51 -6.58 8.85
C THR A 77 17.17 -7.66 8.02
N LEU A 78 18.46 -7.51 7.70
CA LEU A 78 19.19 -8.44 6.86
C LEU A 78 19.76 -9.62 7.68
N PRO A 79 19.77 -10.84 7.12
CA PRO A 79 20.46 -11.96 7.74
C PRO A 79 21.98 -11.73 7.71
N SER A 80 22.72 -12.32 8.65
CA SER A 80 24.18 -12.23 8.61
C SER A 80 24.75 -12.94 7.39
N PHE A 81 25.81 -12.36 6.80
CA PHE A 81 26.51 -12.90 5.63
C PHE A 81 26.88 -14.37 5.81
N ASP A 82 27.58 -14.72 6.90
CA ASP A 82 28.00 -16.09 7.22
C ASP A 82 26.84 -17.09 7.29
N SER A 83 25.68 -16.66 7.80
CA SER A 83 24.53 -17.55 7.93
C SER A 83 23.92 -17.82 6.56
N LEU A 84 23.78 -16.78 5.75
CA LEU A 84 23.22 -16.87 4.41
C LEU A 84 24.13 -17.69 3.48
N GLU A 85 25.45 -17.49 3.55
CA GLU A 85 26.43 -18.26 2.78
C GLU A 85 26.34 -19.76 3.11
N LYS A 86 26.32 -20.12 4.39
CA LYS A 86 26.18 -21.52 4.83
C LYS A 86 24.87 -22.15 4.38
N VAL A 87 23.77 -21.40 4.41
CA VAL A 87 22.47 -21.86 3.92
C VAL A 87 22.54 -22.12 2.41
N ILE A 88 23.10 -21.21 1.62
CA ILE A 88 23.28 -21.38 0.17
C ILE A 88 24.12 -22.63 -0.12
N GLN A 89 25.29 -22.77 0.51
CA GLN A 89 26.16 -23.95 0.33
C GLN A 89 25.45 -25.26 0.70
N ALA A 90 24.67 -25.26 1.79
CA ALA A 90 23.90 -26.42 2.21
C ALA A 90 22.82 -26.80 1.20
N LEU A 91 22.09 -25.82 0.65
CA LEU A 91 21.07 -26.04 -0.36
C LEU A 91 21.66 -26.45 -1.72
N GLU A 92 22.81 -25.89 -2.11
CA GLU A 92 23.54 -26.32 -3.33
C GLU A 92 24.14 -27.73 -3.21
N SER A 93 24.23 -28.29 -2.00
CA SER A 93 24.60 -29.70 -1.83
C SER A 93 23.47 -30.68 -2.21
N ILE A 94 22.23 -30.19 -2.31
CA ILE A 94 21.04 -31.00 -2.63
C ILE A 94 20.35 -30.59 -3.95
N HIS A 95 20.62 -29.38 -4.42
CA HIS A 95 20.09 -28.75 -5.63
C HIS A 95 21.18 -28.49 -6.67
N ASN A 96 20.78 -28.21 -7.91
CA ASN A 96 21.75 -27.79 -8.92
C ASN A 96 22.25 -26.36 -8.61
N PRO A 97 23.56 -26.09 -8.76
CA PRO A 97 24.09 -24.75 -8.62
C PRO A 97 23.43 -23.79 -9.60
N VAL A 98 23.12 -22.59 -9.12
CA VAL A 98 22.48 -21.53 -9.91
C VAL A 98 23.27 -20.23 -9.80
N SER A 99 23.13 -19.35 -10.78
CA SER A 99 23.73 -18.00 -10.73
C SER A 99 22.84 -17.04 -9.95
N SER A 100 23.42 -15.92 -9.49
CA SER A 100 22.64 -14.77 -9.02
C SER A 100 21.82 -14.16 -10.16
N LEU A 101 20.74 -13.46 -9.80
CA LEU A 101 19.82 -12.80 -10.74
C LEU A 101 20.31 -11.43 -11.21
N SER A 102 21.24 -10.80 -10.50
CA SER A 102 21.80 -9.49 -10.88
C SER A 102 23.28 -9.60 -11.16
N MET A 103 23.64 -9.43 -12.43
CA MET A 103 25.03 -9.40 -12.86
C MET A 103 25.73 -8.11 -12.41
N GLU A 104 24.96 -7.04 -12.23
CA GLU A 104 25.41 -5.74 -11.76
C GLU A 104 25.85 -5.81 -10.30
N LEU A 105 25.06 -6.46 -9.43
CA LEU A 105 25.46 -6.73 -8.05
C LEU A 105 26.67 -7.66 -7.97
N VAL A 106 26.78 -8.66 -8.86
CA VAL A 106 27.99 -9.51 -8.94
C VAL A 106 29.22 -8.69 -9.29
N ALA A 107 29.12 -7.78 -10.28
CA ALA A 107 30.21 -6.91 -10.67
C ALA A 107 30.58 -5.91 -9.55
N LEU A 108 29.58 -5.42 -8.81
CA LEU A 108 29.75 -4.52 -7.69
C LEU A 108 30.50 -5.18 -6.54
N ALA A 109 30.06 -6.37 -6.11
CA ALA A 109 30.73 -7.15 -5.08
C ALA A 109 32.17 -7.52 -5.48
N GLY A 110 32.39 -7.86 -6.75
CA GLY A 110 33.74 -8.11 -7.28
C GLY A 110 34.70 -6.92 -7.09
N ARG A 111 34.22 -5.69 -7.33
CA ARG A 111 35.01 -4.46 -7.09
C ARG A 111 35.40 -4.28 -5.63
N LEU A 112 34.53 -4.68 -4.70
CA LEU A 112 34.79 -4.63 -3.26
C LEU A 112 35.87 -5.65 -2.87
N ALA A 113 35.76 -6.88 -3.37
CA ALA A 113 36.71 -7.96 -3.10
C ALA A 113 38.12 -7.66 -3.64
N ASP A 114 38.22 -6.94 -4.76
CA ASP A 114 39.50 -6.60 -5.39
C ASP A 114 40.30 -5.51 -4.64
N GLY A 115 39.76 -4.93 -3.55
CA GLY A 115 40.48 -3.95 -2.72
C GLY A 115 40.80 -2.63 -3.43
N SER A 116 40.02 -2.29 -4.47
CA SER A 116 40.18 -1.07 -5.25
C SER A 116 39.97 0.18 -4.36
N ASN A 117 40.60 1.31 -4.69
CA ASN A 117 40.17 2.60 -4.13
C ASN A 117 38.76 2.89 -4.64
N VAL A 118 37.74 2.55 -3.84
CA VAL A 118 36.34 2.72 -4.22
C VAL A 118 35.87 4.10 -3.76
N ASP A 119 35.36 4.88 -4.71
CA ASP A 119 34.64 6.11 -4.42
C ASP A 119 33.29 5.76 -3.76
N ILE A 120 33.20 5.92 -2.44
CA ILE A 120 32.06 5.49 -1.61
C ILE A 120 30.72 6.11 -2.06
N PRO A 121 30.62 7.42 -2.33
CA PRO A 121 29.41 8.01 -2.94
C PRO A 121 28.98 7.34 -4.26
N HIS A 122 29.91 7.07 -5.17
CA HIS A 122 29.60 6.44 -6.44
C HIS A 122 29.20 4.96 -6.26
N LEU A 123 29.88 4.23 -5.37
CA LEU A 123 29.51 2.86 -5.02
C LEU A 123 28.08 2.78 -4.46
N ARG A 124 27.72 3.72 -3.57
CA ARG A 124 26.36 3.80 -3.02
C ARG A 124 25.32 4.03 -4.12
N GLN A 125 25.61 4.90 -5.08
CA GLN A 125 24.72 5.15 -6.21
C GLN A 125 24.60 3.93 -7.13
N ASP A 126 25.73 3.28 -7.46
CA ASP A 126 25.77 2.04 -8.24
C ASP A 126 24.97 0.93 -7.56
N PHE A 127 25.08 0.81 -6.23
CA PHE A 127 24.31 -0.14 -5.44
C PHE A 127 22.80 0.13 -5.56
N ILE A 128 22.35 1.37 -5.31
CA ILE A 128 20.93 1.73 -5.42
C ILE A 128 20.40 1.44 -6.83
N GLN A 129 21.17 1.79 -7.86
CA GLN A 129 20.81 1.53 -9.25
C GLN A 129 20.71 0.02 -9.53
N SER A 130 21.66 -0.78 -9.03
CA SER A 130 21.66 -2.24 -9.19
C SER A 130 20.44 -2.89 -8.53
N ILE A 131 20.03 -2.41 -7.35
CA ILE A 131 18.79 -2.85 -6.70
C ILE A 131 17.57 -2.49 -7.56
N GLN A 132 17.51 -1.28 -8.10
CA GLN A 132 16.41 -0.86 -8.97
C GLN A 132 16.32 -1.72 -10.24
N GLU A 133 17.44 -1.96 -10.91
CA GLU A 133 17.52 -2.81 -12.10
C GLU A 133 17.13 -4.26 -11.77
N PHE A 134 17.62 -4.81 -10.65
CA PHE A 134 17.23 -6.13 -10.19
C PHE A 134 15.71 -6.26 -9.99
N THR A 135 15.09 -5.29 -9.31
CA THR A 135 13.64 -5.29 -9.03
C THR A 135 12.77 -5.07 -10.26
N GLN A 136 13.29 -4.40 -11.30
CA GLN A 136 12.57 -4.11 -12.54
C GLN A 136 12.89 -5.09 -13.68
N SER A 137 13.86 -5.99 -13.48
CA SER A 137 14.28 -6.96 -14.48
C SER A 137 13.18 -7.97 -14.80
N SER A 138 12.91 -8.16 -16.09
CA SER A 138 11.93 -9.13 -16.58
C SER A 138 12.28 -10.58 -16.19
N ALA A 139 13.58 -10.90 -16.08
CA ALA A 139 14.04 -12.21 -15.63
C ALA A 139 13.68 -12.45 -14.16
N THR A 140 13.88 -11.44 -13.30
CA THR A 140 13.45 -11.45 -11.90
C THR A 140 11.94 -11.65 -11.80
N THR A 141 11.16 -10.87 -12.55
CA THR A 141 9.70 -10.97 -12.56
C THR A 141 9.23 -12.35 -12.97
N THR A 142 9.79 -12.91 -14.05
CA THR A 142 9.43 -14.24 -14.57
C THR A 142 9.67 -15.31 -13.51
N LEU A 143 10.84 -15.28 -12.86
CA LEU A 143 11.18 -16.26 -11.84
C LEU A 143 10.30 -16.14 -10.58
N ILE A 144 9.86 -14.93 -10.23
CA ILE A 144 8.85 -14.72 -9.16
C ILE A 144 7.53 -15.41 -9.53
N HIS A 145 7.06 -15.28 -10.78
CA HIS A 145 5.83 -15.98 -11.22
C HIS A 145 5.99 -17.50 -11.14
N ASP A 146 7.11 -18.03 -11.61
CA ASP A 146 7.41 -19.47 -11.55
C ASP A 146 7.49 -19.97 -10.11
N LEU A 147 8.10 -19.19 -9.22
CA LEU A 147 8.17 -19.48 -7.79
C LEU A 147 6.77 -19.56 -7.17
N PHE A 148 5.90 -18.59 -7.46
CA PHE A 148 4.55 -18.56 -6.90
C PHE A 148 3.69 -19.71 -7.42
N ASP A 149 3.84 -20.05 -8.70
CA ASP A 149 3.18 -21.21 -9.31
C ASP A 149 3.65 -22.52 -8.68
N ALA A 150 4.95 -22.66 -8.41
CA ALA A 150 5.51 -23.83 -7.72
C ALA A 150 4.99 -23.95 -6.29
N ILE A 151 4.94 -22.84 -5.54
CA ILE A 151 4.37 -22.80 -4.17
C ILE A 151 2.89 -23.20 -4.20
N ALA A 152 2.12 -22.65 -5.13
CA ALA A 152 0.70 -22.95 -5.28
C ALA A 152 0.46 -24.44 -5.56
N ALA A 153 1.28 -25.02 -6.45
CA ALA A 153 1.22 -26.44 -6.79
C ALA A 153 1.58 -27.34 -5.59
N GLU A 154 2.69 -27.06 -4.90
CA GLU A 154 3.14 -27.86 -3.75
C GLU A 154 2.12 -27.85 -2.60
N LYS A 155 1.46 -26.70 -2.40
CA LYS A 155 0.43 -26.52 -1.37
C LYS A 155 -0.97 -26.97 -1.78
N ASN A 156 -1.14 -27.51 -3.00
CA ASN A 156 -2.45 -27.88 -3.57
C ASN A 156 -3.49 -26.75 -3.44
N LEU A 157 -3.06 -25.49 -3.65
CA LEU A 157 -3.92 -24.34 -3.50
C LEU A 157 -4.83 -24.22 -4.72
N GLN A 158 -6.13 -24.42 -4.50
CA GLN A 158 -7.15 -24.11 -5.50
C GLN A 158 -7.32 -22.59 -5.59
N PRO A 159 -7.46 -22.00 -6.79
CA PRO A 159 -7.88 -20.62 -6.94
C PRO A 159 -9.21 -20.38 -6.20
N PRO A 160 -9.41 -19.22 -5.53
CA PRO A 160 -8.62 -17.99 -5.59
C PRO A 160 -7.80 -17.72 -4.30
N ARG A 161 -7.09 -18.72 -3.75
CA ARG A 161 -6.30 -18.51 -2.52
C ARG A 161 -5.13 -17.53 -2.73
N LEU A 162 -4.87 -16.74 -1.68
CA LEU A 162 -3.78 -15.76 -1.62
C LEU A 162 -2.47 -16.44 -1.24
N LEU A 163 -1.37 -16.02 -1.85
CA LEU A 163 0.01 -16.29 -1.45
C LEU A 163 0.66 -14.97 -1.11
N PHE A 164 1.02 -14.75 0.17
CA PHE A 164 1.66 -13.51 0.62
C PHE A 164 0.89 -12.22 0.25
N GLY A 165 -0.45 -12.29 0.21
CA GLY A 165 -1.31 -11.18 -0.25
C GLY A 165 -1.41 -11.03 -1.78
N PHE A 166 -0.80 -11.92 -2.56
CA PHE A 166 -0.93 -11.99 -4.02
C PHE A 166 -1.93 -13.07 -4.44
N ARG A 167 -2.65 -12.85 -5.54
CA ARG A 167 -3.47 -13.86 -6.20
C ARG A 167 -3.19 -13.90 -7.69
N LYS A 168 -3.46 -15.06 -8.28
CA LYS A 168 -3.41 -15.24 -9.73
C LYS A 168 -4.59 -14.52 -10.39
N VAL A 169 -4.33 -13.75 -11.46
CA VAL A 169 -5.36 -13.07 -12.26
C VAL A 169 -6.19 -14.14 -12.97
N ALA A 170 -7.52 -14.08 -12.81
CA ALA A 170 -8.42 -15.10 -13.35
C ALA A 170 -8.52 -15.08 -14.88
N ILE A 171 -8.14 -13.98 -15.51
CA ILE A 171 -8.34 -13.72 -16.95
C ILE A 171 -7.21 -14.28 -17.80
N ASP A 172 -5.96 -14.11 -17.37
CA ASP A 172 -4.80 -14.68 -18.05
C ASP A 172 -4.38 -16.04 -17.45
N GLY A 173 -4.74 -16.30 -16.19
CA GLY A 173 -4.37 -17.53 -15.48
C GLY A 173 -2.87 -17.69 -15.25
N THR A 174 -2.08 -16.63 -15.46
CA THR A 174 -0.60 -16.67 -15.47
C THR A 174 0.02 -15.59 -14.60
N THR A 175 -0.63 -14.43 -14.42
CA THR A 175 -0.04 -13.30 -13.69
C THR A 175 -0.42 -13.33 -12.22
N TRP A 176 0.56 -13.17 -11.33
CA TRP A 176 0.35 -12.94 -9.91
C TRP A 176 0.31 -11.44 -9.61
N VAL A 177 -0.74 -10.99 -8.94
CA VAL A 177 -0.94 -9.58 -8.59
C VAL A 177 -1.37 -9.45 -7.14
N CYS A 178 -0.97 -8.40 -6.45
CA CYS A 178 -1.39 -8.18 -5.07
C CYS A 178 -2.92 -7.99 -4.99
N GLN A 179 -3.49 -8.16 -3.81
CA GLN A 179 -4.93 -8.11 -3.61
C GLN A 179 -5.55 -6.80 -4.13
N THR A 180 -4.86 -5.66 -3.98
CA THR A 180 -5.30 -4.36 -4.52
C THR A 180 -5.33 -4.32 -6.05
N HIS A 181 -4.40 -4.99 -6.73
CA HIS A 181 -4.34 -5.10 -8.19
C HIS A 181 -5.24 -6.20 -8.77
N SER A 182 -5.63 -7.16 -7.95
CA SER A 182 -6.40 -8.33 -8.36
C SER A 182 -7.89 -8.08 -8.59
N SER A 183 -8.43 -7.01 -8.01
CA SER A 183 -9.83 -6.59 -8.17
C SER A 183 -10.10 -5.95 -9.53
N SER A 184 -9.05 -5.60 -10.29
CA SER A 184 -9.18 -5.07 -11.65
C SER A 184 -9.31 -6.20 -12.67
N PRO A 185 -10.40 -6.27 -13.46
CA PRO A 185 -10.59 -7.28 -14.51
C PRO A 185 -9.66 -7.09 -15.73
N THR A 186 -8.54 -6.38 -15.59
CA THR A 186 -7.57 -6.17 -16.67
C THR A 186 -6.13 -6.46 -16.30
N GLY A 187 -5.82 -6.83 -15.05
CA GLY A 187 -4.44 -7.15 -14.62
C GLY A 187 -3.42 -6.02 -14.78
N SER A 188 -3.84 -4.85 -15.29
CA SER A 188 -3.04 -3.65 -15.41
C SER A 188 -3.23 -2.84 -14.14
N CYS A 189 -2.14 -2.60 -13.43
CA CYS A 189 -1.98 -1.33 -12.75
C CYS A 189 -2.18 -0.26 -13.82
N ASN A 190 -3.25 0.52 -13.71
CA ASN A 190 -3.24 1.82 -14.35
C ASN A 190 -2.20 2.64 -13.57
N SER A 191 -0.92 2.51 -13.94
CA SER A 191 0.13 3.48 -13.64
C SER A 191 -0.18 4.87 -14.23
N ASN A 192 -1.29 4.98 -14.97
CA ASN A 192 -1.91 6.18 -15.48
C ASN A 192 -3.13 6.68 -14.67
N LEU A 193 -3.50 6.04 -13.55
CA LEU A 193 -4.50 6.62 -12.66
C LEU A 193 -3.89 7.85 -12.02
N LEU A 194 -4.37 9.02 -12.47
CA LEU A 194 -4.16 10.26 -11.75
C LEU A 194 -4.63 10.06 -10.31
N PRO A 195 -3.87 10.51 -9.29
CA PRO A 195 -4.28 10.31 -7.91
C PRO A 195 -5.66 10.94 -7.73
N LEU A 196 -6.61 10.21 -7.17
CA LEU A 196 -8.02 10.57 -7.07
C LEU A 196 -8.30 11.39 -5.78
N PRO A 197 -9.47 12.05 -5.64
CA PRO A 197 -9.84 12.74 -4.41
C PRO A 197 -10.06 11.71 -3.29
N GLY A 198 -9.21 11.78 -2.25
CA GLY A 198 -9.09 10.70 -1.26
C GLY A 198 -10.11 10.73 -0.13
N ILE A 199 -10.75 11.89 0.16
CA ILE A 199 -11.72 12.02 1.25
C ILE A 199 -13.12 12.35 0.70
N TRP A 200 -14.05 11.45 1.00
CA TRP A 200 -15.46 11.55 0.62
C TRP A 200 -16.29 11.77 1.87
N LEU A 201 -17.23 12.71 1.81
CA LEU A 201 -18.09 13.07 2.92
C LEU A 201 -19.54 12.77 2.55
N LEU A 202 -20.24 12.15 3.51
CA LEU A 202 -21.70 12.06 3.52
C LEU A 202 -22.26 13.12 4.45
N ASP A 203 -23.26 13.84 3.97
CA ASP A 203 -24.08 14.73 4.78
C ASP A 203 -25.57 14.54 4.47
N ALA A 204 -26.44 15.08 5.30
CA ALA A 204 -27.88 15.11 5.06
C ALA A 204 -28.48 16.39 5.64
N ALA A 205 -29.59 16.90 5.09
CA ALA A 205 -30.30 18.00 5.72
C ALA A 205 -30.82 17.54 7.10
N ILE A 206 -30.54 18.30 8.17
CA ILE A 206 -30.92 17.91 9.55
C ILE A 206 -32.42 17.60 9.65
N ALA A 207 -33.26 18.37 8.96
CA ALA A 207 -34.71 18.18 8.91
C ALA A 207 -35.15 16.83 8.29
N HIS A 208 -34.28 16.18 7.51
CA HIS A 208 -34.57 14.92 6.82
C HIS A 208 -33.98 13.70 7.52
N VAL A 209 -33.25 13.88 8.63
CA VAL A 209 -32.68 12.77 9.40
C VAL A 209 -33.62 12.44 10.56
N PRO A 210 -34.22 11.24 10.61
CA PRO A 210 -35.16 10.87 11.68
C PRO A 210 -34.49 10.87 13.06
N ASN A 211 -35.17 11.39 14.08
CA ASN A 211 -34.67 11.35 15.45
C ASN A 211 -34.43 9.91 15.92
N GLY A 212 -33.33 9.69 16.66
CA GLY A 212 -33.01 8.37 17.23
C GLY A 212 -32.40 7.37 16.24
N TRP A 213 -32.04 7.79 15.03
CA TRP A 213 -31.41 6.95 14.00
C TRP A 213 -30.17 6.17 14.48
N GLN A 214 -29.39 6.72 15.42
CA GLN A 214 -28.24 6.05 16.04
C GLN A 214 -28.61 4.73 16.73
N LYS A 215 -29.82 4.64 17.31
CA LYS A 215 -30.32 3.43 17.98
C LYS A 215 -31.09 2.51 17.04
N SER A 216 -31.51 3.02 15.89
CA SER A 216 -32.31 2.27 14.93
C SER A 216 -31.91 2.64 13.50
N PRO A 217 -30.75 2.15 13.01
CA PRO A 217 -30.22 2.53 11.70
C PRO A 217 -31.14 2.24 10.51
N GLN A 218 -32.10 1.33 10.67
CA GLN A 218 -33.15 1.00 9.71
C GLN A 218 -33.88 2.25 9.17
N VAL A 219 -34.06 3.28 10.00
CA VAL A 219 -34.74 4.52 9.59
C VAL A 219 -33.93 5.35 8.58
N LEU A 220 -32.64 5.04 8.38
CA LEU A 220 -31.80 5.69 7.38
C LEU A 220 -31.99 5.13 5.97
N MET A 221 -32.71 4.02 5.80
CA MET A 221 -32.95 3.42 4.47
C MET A 221 -33.56 4.43 3.49
N ASP A 222 -34.52 5.22 3.96
CA ASP A 222 -35.28 6.17 3.14
C ASP A 222 -34.66 7.59 3.12
N VAL A 223 -33.53 7.79 3.80
CA VAL A 223 -32.87 9.10 3.87
C VAL A 223 -32.03 9.33 2.62
N VAL A 224 -32.21 10.48 1.99
CA VAL A 224 -31.36 10.93 0.87
C VAL A 224 -30.16 11.68 1.43
N PHE A 225 -28.99 11.07 1.31
CA PHE A 225 -27.72 11.67 1.66
C PHE A 225 -27.13 12.45 0.49
N GLN A 226 -26.28 13.42 0.83
CA GLN A 226 -25.47 14.21 -0.07
C GLN A 226 -24.03 13.71 0.04
N LEU A 227 -23.56 12.99 -0.97
CA LEU A 227 -22.17 12.59 -1.12
C LEU A 227 -21.39 13.73 -1.78
N ARG A 228 -20.25 14.11 -1.22
CA ARG A 228 -19.35 15.11 -1.80
C ARG A 228 -17.89 14.72 -1.62
N PHE A 229 -17.03 15.22 -2.51
CA PHE A 229 -15.59 15.12 -2.34
C PHE A 229 -15.08 16.31 -1.55
N GLN A 230 -14.17 16.06 -0.62
CA GLN A 230 -13.58 17.12 0.19
C GLN A 230 -12.41 17.77 -0.54
N CYS A 231 -12.35 19.10 -0.48
CA CYS A 231 -11.20 19.87 -0.94
C CYS A 231 -9.99 19.59 -0.04
N GLU A 232 -8.83 19.30 -0.64
CA GLU A 232 -7.58 18.93 0.04
C GLU A 232 -6.74 20.17 0.45
N LYS A 233 -7.23 21.37 0.13
CA LYS A 233 -6.69 22.66 0.58
C LYS A 233 -7.80 23.44 1.28
N HIS A 234 -7.66 23.69 2.58
CA HIS A 234 -8.63 24.45 3.36
C HIS A 234 -7.91 25.61 4.04
N ASP A 235 -8.06 26.82 3.51
CA ASP A 235 -7.70 28.02 4.26
C ASP A 235 -8.75 28.28 5.37
N GLN A 236 -8.39 29.12 6.35
CA GLN A 236 -9.20 29.43 7.55
C GLN A 236 -10.54 30.17 7.28
N GLY A 237 -11.14 30.11 6.09
CA GLY A 237 -12.52 30.60 5.93
C GLY A 237 -13.15 30.67 4.53
N SER A 238 -12.51 30.17 3.48
CA SER A 238 -12.91 30.51 2.11
C SER A 238 -13.33 29.34 1.20
N CYS A 239 -13.38 28.09 1.69
CA CYS A 239 -13.94 26.96 0.92
C CYS A 239 -15.49 27.03 0.84
N LYS A 240 -16.03 28.14 0.33
CA LYS A 240 -17.46 28.44 0.22
C LYS A 240 -18.15 27.68 -0.93
N TYR A 241 -17.36 27.16 -1.86
CA TYR A 241 -17.85 26.34 -2.96
C TYR A 241 -17.70 24.87 -2.56
N ALA A 242 -18.69 24.36 -1.84
CA ALA A 242 -18.81 22.93 -1.66
C ALA A 242 -18.85 22.28 -3.05
N ALA A 243 -17.98 21.31 -3.29
CA ALA A 243 -18.08 20.42 -4.44
C ALA A 243 -19.54 19.97 -4.60
N LYS A 244 -20.05 19.97 -5.83
CA LYS A 244 -21.43 19.57 -6.12
C LYS A 244 -21.74 18.24 -5.44
N SER A 245 -22.90 18.10 -4.80
CA SER A 245 -23.23 16.87 -4.09
C SER A 245 -24.03 15.91 -4.96
N PHE A 246 -23.82 14.62 -4.74
CA PHE A 246 -24.63 13.54 -5.31
C PHE A 246 -25.68 13.10 -4.29
N ALA A 247 -26.94 13.06 -4.72
CA ALA A 247 -28.01 12.51 -3.92
C ALA A 247 -27.96 10.98 -3.96
N ILE A 248 -27.78 10.34 -2.80
CA ILE A 248 -27.73 8.88 -2.68
C ILE A 248 -28.69 8.45 -1.58
N LEU A 249 -29.59 7.51 -1.91
CA LEU A 249 -30.52 6.95 -0.95
C LEU A 249 -29.79 5.98 0.00
N GLY A 250 -30.01 6.09 1.30
CA GLY A 250 -29.32 5.30 2.32
C GLY A 250 -29.46 3.80 2.13
N GLY A 251 -30.64 3.31 1.74
CA GLY A 251 -30.90 1.89 1.46
C GLY A 251 -30.53 1.41 0.05
N SER A 252 -29.94 2.25 -0.79
CA SER A 252 -29.62 1.88 -2.18
C SER A 252 -28.45 0.89 -2.29
N SER A 253 -28.44 0.13 -3.39
CA SER A 253 -27.28 -0.72 -3.76
C SER A 253 -26.02 0.12 -3.96
N LEU A 254 -26.15 1.32 -4.53
CA LEU A 254 -25.05 2.26 -4.70
C LEU A 254 -24.42 2.63 -3.35
N MET A 255 -25.23 2.93 -2.33
CA MET A 255 -24.73 3.19 -0.97
C MET A 255 -23.91 2.02 -0.44
N CYS A 256 -24.44 0.79 -0.57
CA CYS A 256 -23.74 -0.42 -0.14
C CYS A 256 -22.37 -0.57 -0.83
N THR A 257 -22.28 -0.24 -2.13
CA THR A 257 -21.01 -0.37 -2.87
C THR A 257 -19.96 0.68 -2.51
N ILE A 258 -20.37 1.92 -2.21
CA ILE A 258 -19.41 2.99 -1.85
C ILE A 258 -19.05 3.01 -0.36
N LEU A 259 -19.79 2.28 0.47
CA LEU A 259 -19.63 2.29 1.92
C LEU A 259 -18.22 1.89 2.42
N PRO A 260 -17.51 0.93 1.81
CA PRO A 260 -16.12 0.63 2.19
C PRO A 260 -15.19 1.84 2.07
N ILE A 261 -15.37 2.65 1.03
CA ILE A 261 -14.58 3.89 0.83
C ILE A 261 -14.95 4.93 1.87
N LEU A 262 -16.25 5.12 2.12
CA LEU A 262 -16.74 6.05 3.13
C LEU A 262 -16.26 5.68 4.54
N ARG A 263 -16.12 4.38 4.82
CA ARG A 263 -15.55 3.90 6.08
C ARG A 263 -14.08 4.23 6.22
N ALA A 264 -13.29 4.00 5.17
CA ALA A 264 -11.90 4.46 5.16
C ALA A 264 -11.80 5.98 5.32
N CYS A 265 -12.67 6.75 4.67
CA CYS A 265 -12.73 8.21 4.85
C CYS A 265 -13.08 8.60 6.30
N ALA A 266 -14.05 7.94 6.91
CA ALA A 266 -14.44 8.17 8.30
C ALA A 266 -13.27 7.88 9.27
N LEU A 267 -12.57 6.77 9.07
CA LEU A 267 -11.39 6.41 9.87
C LEU A 267 -10.22 7.38 9.66
N LEU A 268 -9.93 7.76 8.40
CA LEU A 268 -8.91 8.76 8.07
C LEU A 268 -9.24 10.10 8.74
N LEU A 269 -10.48 10.57 8.63
CA LEU A 269 -10.91 11.83 9.25
C LEU A 269 -10.84 11.78 10.77
N LYS A 270 -11.25 10.67 11.39
CA LYS A 270 -11.13 10.47 12.84
C LYS A 270 -9.66 10.49 13.26
N GLY A 271 -8.81 9.75 12.55
CA GLY A 271 -7.37 9.70 12.78
C GLY A 271 -6.69 11.05 12.61
N LEU A 272 -7.01 11.81 11.56
CA LEU A 272 -6.49 13.15 11.31
C LEU A 272 -6.95 14.16 12.36
N THR A 273 -8.20 14.07 12.81
CA THR A 273 -8.71 14.91 13.91
C THR A 273 -7.93 14.62 15.19
N LEU A 274 -7.67 13.35 15.50
CA LEU A 274 -6.89 12.96 16.68
C LEU A 274 -5.42 13.42 16.56
N ALA A 275 -4.81 13.22 15.39
CA ALA A 275 -3.44 13.63 15.10
C ALA A 275 -3.23 15.15 15.21
N SER A 276 -4.26 15.94 14.93
CA SER A 276 -4.20 17.40 15.11
C SER A 276 -3.98 17.83 16.56
N PHE A 277 -4.34 17.01 17.56
CA PHE A 277 -4.03 17.29 18.97
C PHE A 277 -2.54 17.11 19.29
N TYR A 278 -1.80 16.43 18.42
CA TYR A 278 -0.36 16.21 18.51
C TYR A 278 0.45 17.12 17.57
N ASP A 279 -0.18 18.16 16.99
CA ASP A 279 0.40 19.05 15.97
C ASP A 279 1.00 18.30 14.76
N LEU A 280 0.41 17.15 14.40
CA LEU A 280 0.85 16.35 13.26
C LEU A 280 0.03 16.64 12.01
N GLU A 281 0.71 16.72 10.87
CA GLU A 281 0.12 17.01 9.57
C GLU A 281 0.24 15.82 8.60
N MET A 282 -0.70 15.71 7.66
CA MET A 282 -0.69 14.64 6.64
C MET A 282 0.45 14.80 5.61
N GLY A 283 1.08 15.97 5.56
CA GLY A 283 2.20 16.29 4.67
C GLY A 283 2.02 17.66 4.01
N ASN A 284 3.06 18.10 3.29
CA ASN A 284 3.11 19.42 2.69
C ASN A 284 1.90 19.70 1.78
N GLY A 285 1.09 20.69 2.16
CA GLY A 285 0.00 21.23 1.36
C GLY A 285 -1.39 20.64 1.60
N PHE A 286 -1.52 19.54 2.36
CA PHE A 286 -2.83 18.97 2.71
C PHE A 286 -3.45 19.70 3.90
N GLN A 287 -4.64 20.24 3.71
CA GLN A 287 -5.42 20.92 4.74
C GLN A 287 -6.88 20.50 4.59
N PHE A 288 -7.39 19.74 5.56
CA PHE A 288 -8.76 19.22 5.56
C PHE A 288 -9.65 19.99 6.54
N ASP A 289 -10.92 20.11 6.18
CA ASP A 289 -11.98 20.68 7.02
C ASP A 289 -12.65 19.60 7.87
N PHE A 290 -12.52 19.70 9.19
CA PHE A 290 -13.08 18.72 10.13
C PHE A 290 -14.49 19.07 10.62
N GLN A 291 -15.10 20.20 10.22
CA GLN A 291 -16.40 20.65 10.75
C GLN A 291 -17.52 19.61 10.62
N ASN A 292 -17.48 18.78 9.57
CA ASN A 292 -18.49 17.75 9.30
C ASN A 292 -18.00 16.31 9.56
N ALA A 293 -16.77 16.13 10.04
CA ALA A 293 -16.14 14.82 10.21
C ALA A 293 -16.93 13.92 11.16
N LEU A 294 -17.26 14.41 12.36
CA LEU A 294 -18.00 13.63 13.35
C LEU A 294 -19.39 13.18 12.84
N ARG A 295 -20.08 14.08 12.11
CA ARG A 295 -21.39 13.77 11.54
C ARG A 295 -21.29 12.67 10.49
N HIS A 296 -20.29 12.78 9.61
CA HIS A 296 -19.99 11.77 8.60
C HIS A 296 -19.67 10.41 9.23
N VAL A 297 -18.78 10.37 10.23
CA VAL A 297 -18.40 9.14 10.96
C VAL A 297 -19.64 8.43 11.49
N ASN A 298 -20.49 9.15 12.23
CA ASN A 298 -21.70 8.56 12.80
C ASN A 298 -22.65 8.01 11.72
N PHE A 299 -22.81 8.72 10.58
CA PHE A 299 -23.66 8.22 9.49
C PHE A 299 -23.10 6.93 8.88
N VAL A 300 -21.79 6.88 8.63
CA VAL A 300 -21.14 5.71 8.04
C VAL A 300 -21.26 4.51 8.97
N GLU A 301 -21.03 4.67 10.27
CA GLU A 301 -21.20 3.60 11.26
C GLU A 301 -22.63 3.03 11.26
N ALA A 302 -23.65 3.90 11.27
CA ALA A 302 -25.04 3.45 11.23
C ALA A 302 -25.40 2.76 9.90
N LEU A 303 -24.93 3.30 8.76
CA LEU A 303 -25.15 2.69 7.46
C LEU A 303 -24.42 1.35 7.30
N ASP A 304 -23.26 1.15 7.94
CA ASP A 304 -22.53 -0.11 7.92
C ASP A 304 -23.28 -1.21 8.69
N VAL A 305 -23.87 -0.85 9.83
CA VAL A 305 -24.79 -1.73 10.57
C VAL A 305 -26.03 -2.08 9.74
N LEU A 306 -26.56 -1.11 9.00
CA LEU A 306 -27.75 -1.27 8.16
C LEU A 306 -27.54 -2.27 7.02
N HIS A 307 -26.45 -2.08 6.26
CA HIS A 307 -26.15 -2.90 5.08
C HIS A 307 -25.50 -4.24 5.44
N LYS A 308 -25.11 -4.45 6.72
CA LYS A 308 -24.41 -5.65 7.20
C LYS A 308 -23.26 -6.01 6.27
N THR A 309 -22.50 -4.99 5.87
CA THR A 309 -21.69 -5.00 4.67
C THR A 309 -20.68 -6.15 4.71
N THR A 310 -20.99 -7.22 3.97
CA THR A 310 -20.09 -8.33 3.61
C THR A 310 -19.39 -8.06 2.27
N GLY A 311 -19.31 -6.79 1.86
CA GLY A 311 -18.60 -6.37 0.64
C GLY A 311 -17.08 -6.49 0.79
N PRO A 312 -16.33 -6.38 -0.32
CA PRO A 312 -14.88 -6.37 -0.30
C PRO A 312 -14.40 -5.18 0.55
N ARG A 313 -13.78 -5.48 1.69
CA ARG A 313 -13.15 -4.48 2.54
C ARG A 313 -11.86 -4.00 1.90
N LEU A 314 -11.51 -2.74 2.16
CA LEU A 314 -10.20 -2.23 1.77
C LEU A 314 -9.14 -2.99 2.59
N ALA A 315 -8.09 -3.46 1.93
CA ALA A 315 -7.09 -4.34 2.56
C ALA A 315 -6.41 -3.69 3.78
N PHE A 316 -6.23 -2.36 3.76
CA PHE A 316 -5.60 -1.59 4.84
C PHE A 316 -6.57 -1.16 5.95
N GLU A 317 -7.87 -1.45 5.84
CA GLU A 317 -8.89 -1.02 6.82
C GLU A 317 -8.60 -1.52 8.26
N PRO A 318 -8.20 -2.79 8.50
CA PRO A 318 -7.90 -3.26 9.86
C PRO A 318 -6.75 -2.50 10.51
N THR A 319 -5.71 -2.19 9.73
CA THR A 319 -4.56 -1.41 10.21
C THR A 319 -4.97 0.03 10.51
N LEU A 320 -5.83 0.63 9.69
CA LEU A 320 -6.34 1.97 9.93
C LEU A 320 -7.20 2.03 11.21
N VAL A 321 -8.03 1.03 11.46
CA VAL A 321 -8.79 0.89 12.72
C VAL A 321 -7.83 0.83 13.91
N ALA A 322 -6.83 -0.05 13.87
CA ALA A 322 -5.85 -0.17 14.94
C ALA A 322 -5.08 1.15 15.19
N LEU A 323 -4.73 1.90 14.14
CA LEU A 323 -4.06 3.20 14.30
C LEU A 323 -4.96 4.24 14.95
N VAL A 324 -6.23 4.32 14.54
CA VAL A 324 -7.21 5.25 15.12
C VAL A 324 -7.48 4.90 16.57
N ASP A 325 -7.65 3.62 16.89
CA ASP A 325 -7.87 3.16 18.26
C ASP A 325 -6.69 3.50 19.17
N ARG A 326 -5.45 3.37 18.66
CA ARG A 326 -4.24 3.77 19.39
C ARG A 326 -4.17 5.28 19.61
N LEU A 327 -4.44 6.08 18.58
CA LEU A 327 -4.46 7.55 18.69
C LEU A 327 -5.54 8.06 19.67
N GLU A 328 -6.64 7.32 19.80
CA GLU A 328 -7.76 7.68 20.67
C GLU A 328 -7.55 7.26 22.13
N ASN A 329 -6.91 6.10 22.37
CA ASN A 329 -6.89 5.47 23.69
C ASN A 329 -5.50 5.37 24.34
N GLU A 330 -4.42 5.57 23.60
CA GLU A 330 -3.05 5.51 24.12
C GLU A 330 -2.44 6.92 24.24
N GLU A 331 -1.74 7.20 25.34
CA GLU A 331 -0.83 8.35 25.40
C GLU A 331 0.42 8.00 24.59
N LEU A 332 0.44 8.46 23.33
CA LEU A 332 1.56 8.21 22.42
C LEU A 332 2.67 9.23 22.63
N VAL A 333 3.91 8.73 22.66
CA VAL A 333 5.10 9.59 22.62
C VAL A 333 5.30 10.12 21.20
N ASP A 334 5.87 11.31 21.01
CA ASP A 334 6.02 12.01 19.72
C ASP A 334 6.45 11.10 18.55
N ASN A 335 7.48 10.26 18.75
CA ASN A 335 7.98 9.35 17.71
C ASN A 335 6.93 8.30 17.28
N GLN A 336 6.12 7.82 18.21
CA GLN A 336 5.05 6.86 17.93
C GLN A 336 3.89 7.52 17.19
N ALA A 337 3.54 8.74 17.58
CA ALA A 337 2.51 9.53 16.91
C ALA A 337 2.94 9.91 15.47
N GLN A 338 4.21 10.30 15.27
CA GLN A 338 4.82 10.53 13.95
C GLN A 338 4.79 9.27 13.08
N ASN A 339 5.15 8.11 13.63
CA ASN A 339 5.09 6.84 12.90
C ASN A 339 3.65 6.48 12.52
N ALA A 340 2.68 6.66 13.42
CA ALA A 340 1.27 6.45 13.13
C ALA A 340 0.80 7.34 11.97
N MET A 341 1.23 8.61 11.95
CA MET A 341 0.92 9.54 10.88
C MET A 341 1.62 9.22 9.56
N LYS A 342 2.85 8.72 9.58
CA LYS A 342 3.52 8.22 8.36
C LYS A 342 2.73 7.08 7.73
N VAL A 343 2.25 6.13 8.54
CA VAL A 343 1.45 5.00 8.06
C VAL A 343 0.08 5.46 7.57
N MET A 344 -0.59 6.37 8.29
CA MET A 344 -1.88 6.93 7.88
C MET A 344 -1.79 7.72 6.56
N ARG A 345 -0.70 8.49 6.39
CA ARG A 345 -0.39 9.16 5.12
C ARG A 345 -0.23 8.16 3.98
N GLN A 346 0.52 7.08 4.20
CA GLN A 346 0.68 6.05 3.17
C GLN A 346 -0.68 5.46 2.77
N MET A 347 -1.52 5.09 3.74
CA MET A 347 -2.87 4.56 3.45
C MET A 347 -3.76 5.55 2.70
N PHE A 348 -3.67 6.84 3.02
CA PHE A 348 -4.38 7.87 2.27
C PHE A 348 -3.89 7.92 0.81
N LEU A 349 -2.59 7.91 0.56
CA LEU A 349 -2.03 7.87 -0.79
C LEU A 349 -2.41 6.60 -1.54
N ASP A 350 -2.41 5.45 -0.86
CA ASP A 350 -2.80 4.15 -1.42
C ASP A 350 -4.27 4.14 -1.81
N LEU A 351 -5.15 4.71 -0.98
CA LEU A 351 -6.57 4.86 -1.31
C LEU A 351 -6.75 5.69 -2.58
N ARG A 352 -6.02 6.80 -2.73
CA ARG A 352 -6.06 7.68 -3.90
C ARG A 352 -5.60 7.02 -5.19
N ALA A 353 -4.70 6.05 -5.10
CA ALA A 353 -4.21 5.24 -6.22
C ALA A 353 -5.03 3.96 -6.44
N SER A 354 -6.03 3.68 -5.59
CA SER A 354 -6.73 2.39 -5.61
C SER A 354 -7.74 2.29 -6.76
N VAL A 355 -7.79 1.11 -7.38
CA VAL A 355 -8.83 0.76 -8.36
C VAL A 355 -10.22 0.76 -7.71
N THR A 356 -10.32 0.37 -6.44
CA THR A 356 -11.58 0.40 -5.70
C THR A 356 -12.18 1.81 -5.65
N LEU A 357 -11.35 2.84 -5.45
CA LEU A 357 -11.79 4.22 -5.51
C LEU A 357 -12.21 4.63 -6.93
N ALA A 358 -11.42 4.26 -7.95
CA ALA A 358 -11.73 4.54 -9.35
C ALA A 358 -13.07 3.90 -9.80
N ASP A 359 -13.33 2.67 -9.39
CA ASP A 359 -14.57 1.94 -9.67
C ASP A 359 -15.76 2.63 -9.00
N ALA A 360 -15.62 3.06 -7.75
CA ALA A 360 -16.68 3.79 -7.06
C ALA A 360 -17.00 5.15 -7.70
N ILE A 361 -15.97 5.88 -8.15
CA ILE A 361 -16.15 7.12 -8.94
C ILE A 361 -16.95 6.84 -10.20
N SER A 362 -16.63 5.75 -10.89
CA SER A 362 -17.34 5.31 -12.09
C SER A 362 -18.80 4.95 -11.80
N GLN A 363 -19.08 4.29 -10.68
CA GLN A 363 -20.42 3.89 -10.27
C GLN A 363 -21.33 5.07 -9.89
N ILE A 364 -20.77 6.16 -9.36
CA ILE A 364 -21.53 7.42 -9.13
C ILE A 364 -21.66 8.27 -10.41
N GLY A 365 -21.20 7.76 -11.56
CA GLY A 365 -21.39 8.38 -12.87
C GLY A 365 -20.31 9.40 -13.26
N LEU A 366 -19.15 9.36 -12.64
CA LEU A 366 -18.00 10.21 -12.97
C LEU A 366 -16.91 9.43 -13.71
N ASP A 367 -16.00 10.15 -14.35
CA ASP A 367 -14.88 9.57 -15.09
C ASP A 367 -13.57 9.76 -14.32
N ALA A 368 -13.10 8.67 -13.68
CA ALA A 368 -11.90 8.65 -12.84
C ALA A 368 -10.60 9.00 -13.60
N THR A 369 -10.62 9.09 -14.94
CA THR A 369 -9.44 9.47 -15.73
C THR A 369 -9.29 10.98 -15.90
N LYS A 370 -10.29 11.78 -15.51
CA LYS A 370 -10.27 13.24 -15.67
C LYS A 370 -9.53 13.90 -14.52
N SER A 371 -8.80 14.98 -14.84
CA SER A 371 -8.19 15.90 -13.86
C SER A 371 -9.18 16.89 -13.24
N GLN A 372 -10.46 16.78 -13.58
CA GLN A 372 -11.55 17.55 -12.98
C GLN A 372 -12.70 16.61 -12.62
N LEU A 373 -13.09 16.62 -11.35
CA LEU A 373 -14.12 15.76 -10.80
C LEU A 373 -15.00 16.59 -9.88
N ASN A 374 -16.27 16.75 -10.28
CA ASN A 374 -17.32 17.26 -9.38
C ASN A 374 -16.96 18.62 -8.72
N ASP A 375 -16.53 19.59 -9.53
CA ASP A 375 -16.03 20.92 -9.13
C ASP A 375 -14.74 20.95 -8.30
N LEU A 376 -14.07 19.79 -8.15
CA LEU A 376 -12.67 19.72 -7.79
C LEU A 376 -11.80 19.64 -9.04
N GLN A 377 -10.68 20.34 -9.01
CA GLN A 377 -9.63 20.30 -10.01
C GLN A 377 -8.36 19.76 -9.36
N GLN A 378 -7.69 18.89 -10.09
CA GLN A 378 -6.37 18.41 -9.71
C GLN A 378 -5.33 19.48 -10.06
N LEU A 379 -4.53 19.87 -9.08
CA LEU A 379 -3.36 20.72 -9.25
C LEU A 379 -2.10 19.88 -9.05
N GLU A 380 -1.24 19.78 -10.07
CA GLU A 380 0.08 19.19 -9.91
C GLU A 380 0.99 20.18 -9.16
N HIS A 381 1.53 19.77 -8.01
CA HIS A 381 2.56 20.54 -7.34
C HIS A 381 3.88 20.42 -8.12
N THR A 382 4.70 21.47 -8.08
CA THR A 382 6.04 21.51 -8.73
C THR A 382 7.04 20.47 -8.20
N SER A 383 6.67 19.69 -7.18
CA SER A 383 7.51 18.69 -6.50
C SER A 383 7.23 17.23 -6.90
N GLY A 384 6.42 16.97 -7.94
CA GLY A 384 6.22 15.62 -8.51
C GLY A 384 4.82 15.04 -8.33
N LYS A 385 4.52 13.96 -9.06
CA LYS A 385 3.16 13.37 -9.23
C LYS A 385 2.46 12.97 -7.92
N GLU A 386 3.21 12.60 -6.88
CA GLU A 386 2.65 12.21 -5.57
C GLU A 386 2.04 13.37 -4.78
N SER A 387 2.31 14.61 -5.20
CA SER A 387 1.87 15.84 -4.53
C SER A 387 0.70 16.54 -5.22
N ALA A 388 0.03 15.89 -6.18
CA ALA A 388 -1.15 16.48 -6.79
C ALA A 388 -2.27 16.65 -5.76
N LEU A 389 -2.86 17.84 -5.66
CA LEU A 389 -3.93 18.17 -4.72
C LEU A 389 -5.25 18.30 -5.46
N TRP A 390 -6.33 17.76 -4.90
CA TRP A 390 -7.69 18.03 -5.36
C TRP A 390 -8.28 19.22 -4.64
N VAL A 391 -8.40 20.33 -5.36
CA VAL A 391 -8.87 21.58 -4.78
C VAL A 391 -10.14 22.06 -5.47
N CYS A 392 -10.98 22.80 -4.75
CA CYS A 392 -12.15 23.41 -5.37
C CYS A 392 -11.75 24.51 -6.37
N ASN A 393 -12.65 24.85 -7.28
CA ASN A 393 -12.42 25.89 -8.29
C ASN A 393 -11.89 27.23 -7.72
N PHE A 394 -12.29 27.59 -6.50
CA PHE A 394 -11.79 28.79 -5.82
C PHE A 394 -10.30 28.69 -5.49
N HIS A 395 -9.89 27.63 -4.80
CA HIS A 395 -8.48 27.40 -4.47
C HIS A 395 -7.63 27.09 -5.71
N ALA A 396 -8.23 26.58 -6.79
CA ALA A 396 -7.56 26.44 -8.08
C ALA A 396 -7.19 27.80 -8.69
N MET A 397 -8.07 28.81 -8.55
CA MET A 397 -7.82 30.18 -9.04
C MET A 397 -6.74 30.90 -8.24
N GLU A 398 -6.60 30.64 -6.94
CA GLU A 398 -5.54 31.24 -6.12
C GLU A 398 -4.13 30.70 -6.43
N VAL A 399 -4.02 29.55 -7.08
CA VAL A 399 -2.75 28.89 -7.44
C VAL A 399 -2.38 29.12 -8.90
N ALA A 400 -3.30 29.63 -9.73
CA ALA A 400 -3.00 30.04 -11.10
C ALA A 400 -2.18 31.35 -11.09
N PRO A 401 -1.05 31.42 -11.82
CA PRO A 401 -0.16 32.59 -11.84
C PRO A 401 -0.79 33.87 -12.42
#